data_AF-A0A967S3N2-F1
#
_entry.id   AF-A0A967S3N2-F1
#
_cell.length_a   1.000
_cell.length_b   1.000
_cell.length_c   1.000
_cell.angle_alpha   90.00
_cell.angle_beta   90.00
_cell.angle_gamma   90.00
#
_symmetry.space_group_name_H-M   'P 1'
#
loop_
_entity.id
_entity.type
_entity.pdbx_description
1 polymer ?
#
loop_
_entity_poly.entity_id
_entity_poly.type
_entity_poly.pdbx_seq_one_letter_code
_entity_poly.pdbx_strand_id
1 'polypeptide(L)'
;TAAPGTVQITAETKRLVERLFEFEDIGGVDVKGVDEPVPAFRVVRALERPDDIRGIEGLSAPLTGRSDEFEAVKDGVECVATTGRGRIVSVMAEAGLGKSRLVREVRASVAGPDAPEWHEGRSLSYETAVPFAPVRRILQSLAGLKGDQSPAEAWRHVEEFCARVVPGRVADTAPFLAW
;
A
#
# COMPACT_ATOMS: atom_id res chain seq x y z
N THR A 1 -22.77 -22.04 4.28
CA THR A 1 -23.10 -20.97 3.30
C THR A 1 -22.76 -19.63 3.92
N ALA A 2 -22.19 -18.71 3.15
CA ALA A 2 -21.79 -17.39 3.67
C ALA A 2 -23.00 -16.50 3.97
N ALA A 3 -22.93 -15.71 5.05
CA ALA A 3 -23.94 -14.71 5.35
C ALA A 3 -23.93 -13.63 4.26
N PRO A 4 -25.10 -13.05 3.89
CA PRO A 4 -25.16 -11.96 2.92
C PRO A 4 -24.20 -10.82 3.28
N GLY A 5 -23.47 -10.31 2.29
CA GLY A 5 -22.47 -9.25 2.50
C GLY A 5 -21.13 -9.72 3.06
N THR A 6 -20.93 -11.02 3.27
CA THR A 6 -19.64 -11.58 3.74
C THR A 6 -18.96 -12.40 2.65
N VAL A 7 -17.63 -12.45 2.70
CA VAL A 7 -16.80 -13.34 1.87
C VAL A 7 -16.18 -14.40 2.77
N GLN A 8 -16.38 -15.67 2.42
CA GLN A 8 -15.77 -16.82 3.10
C GLN A 8 -14.79 -17.49 2.16
N ILE A 9 -13.61 -17.85 2.68
CA ILE A 9 -12.55 -18.51 1.93
C ILE A 9 -11.99 -19.71 2.70
N THR A 10 -11.39 -20.66 1.98
CA THR A 10 -10.70 -21.81 2.58
C THR A 10 -9.30 -21.45 3.07
N ALA A 11 -8.67 -22.36 3.82
CA ALA A 11 -7.28 -22.23 4.25
C ALA A 11 -6.30 -22.06 3.07
N GLU A 12 -6.51 -22.75 1.95
CA GLU A 12 -5.66 -22.65 0.76
C GLU A 12 -5.73 -21.25 0.15
N THR A 13 -6.95 -20.71 0.02
CA THR A 13 -7.15 -19.36 -0.51
C THR A 13 -6.58 -18.33 0.45
N LYS A 14 -6.77 -18.52 1.77
CA LYS A 14 -6.21 -17.64 2.80
C LYS A 14 -4.70 -17.51 2.64
N ARG A 15 -3.95 -18.61 2.50
CA ARG A 15 -2.48 -18.58 2.28
C ARG A 15 -2.04 -17.72 1.09
N LEU A 16 -2.86 -17.64 0.04
CA LEU A 16 -2.54 -16.84 -1.15
C LEU A 16 -2.79 -15.34 -0.95
N VAL A 17 -3.69 -14.98 -0.05
CA VAL A 17 -4.15 -13.59 0.15
C VAL A 17 -3.95 -13.07 1.57
N GLU A 18 -3.23 -13.81 2.43
CA GLU A 18 -3.09 -13.49 3.85
C GLU A 18 -2.42 -12.13 4.12
N ARG A 19 -1.64 -11.66 3.15
CA ARG A 19 -0.94 -10.37 3.16
C ARG A 19 -1.79 -9.20 2.69
N LEU A 20 -3.04 -9.45 2.28
CA LEU A 20 -3.92 -8.46 1.67
C LEU A 20 -5.12 -8.12 2.52
N PHE A 21 -5.56 -9.04 3.37
CA PHE A 21 -6.78 -8.87 4.14
C PHE A 21 -6.58 -9.31 5.58
N GLU A 22 -7.44 -8.82 6.44
CA GLU A 22 -7.65 -9.34 7.78
C GLU A 22 -8.72 -10.44 7.74
N PHE A 23 -8.52 -11.52 8.49
CA PHE A 23 -9.41 -12.69 8.49
C PHE A 23 -9.85 -13.05 9.90
N GLU A 24 -11.10 -13.49 10.01
CA GLU A 24 -11.67 -14.10 11.19
C GLU A 24 -11.82 -15.60 10.95
N ASP A 25 -11.34 -16.43 11.87
CA ASP A 25 -11.55 -17.87 11.83
C ASP A 25 -13.00 -18.18 12.24
N ILE A 26 -13.74 -18.85 11.34
CA ILE A 26 -15.15 -19.21 11.58
C ILE A 26 -15.34 -20.73 11.73
N GLY A 27 -14.24 -21.48 11.89
CA GLY A 27 -14.22 -22.92 12.11
C GLY A 27 -14.45 -23.75 10.85
N GLY A 28 -14.76 -25.03 11.06
CA GLY A 28 -15.06 -25.98 9.99
C GLY A 28 -16.48 -25.79 9.43
N VAL A 29 -16.61 -25.74 8.11
CA VAL A 29 -17.90 -25.66 7.41
C VAL A 29 -18.12 -26.93 6.62
N ASP A 30 -19.32 -27.50 6.73
CA ASP A 30 -19.72 -28.66 5.93
C ASP A 30 -19.86 -28.26 4.46
N VAL A 31 -19.11 -28.93 3.59
CA VAL A 31 -19.14 -28.72 2.14
C VAL A 31 -19.70 -29.96 1.48
N LYS A 32 -20.71 -29.78 0.63
CA LYS A 32 -21.34 -30.89 -0.10
C LYS A 32 -20.29 -31.64 -0.92
N GLY A 33 -20.10 -32.92 -0.62
CA GLY A 33 -19.13 -33.79 -1.30
C GLY A 33 -17.75 -33.86 -0.62
N VAL A 34 -17.59 -33.30 0.57
CA VAL A 34 -16.41 -33.46 1.42
C VAL A 34 -16.86 -34.05 2.76
N ASP A 35 -16.24 -35.14 3.18
CA ASP A 35 -16.65 -35.89 4.38
C ASP A 35 -16.23 -35.21 5.69
N GLU A 36 -15.15 -34.41 5.65
CA GLU A 36 -14.64 -33.66 6.80
C GLU A 36 -14.98 -32.16 6.69
N PRO A 37 -15.30 -31.48 7.81
CA PRO A 37 -15.53 -30.04 7.81
C PRO A 37 -14.30 -29.26 7.31
N VAL A 38 -14.49 -28.40 6.32
CA VAL A 38 -13.41 -27.63 5.70
C VAL A 38 -13.15 -26.37 6.52
N PRO A 39 -11.90 -26.08 6.95
CA PRO A 39 -11.57 -24.83 7.64
C PRO A 39 -11.92 -23.61 6.78
N ALA A 40 -12.75 -22.73 7.33
CA ALA A 40 -13.22 -21.54 6.66
C ALA A 40 -12.86 -20.28 7.43
N PHE A 41 -12.57 -19.22 6.68
CA PHE A 41 -12.21 -17.91 7.20
C PHE A 41 -13.11 -16.84 6.58
N ARG A 42 -13.59 -15.90 7.38
CA ARG A 42 -14.32 -14.73 6.91
C ARG A 42 -13.31 -13.60 6.64
N VAL A 43 -13.42 -12.98 5.46
CA VAL A 43 -12.66 -11.77 5.13
C VAL A 43 -13.29 -10.58 5.86
N VAL A 44 -12.52 -9.92 6.74
CA VAL A 44 -12.99 -8.80 7.56
C VAL A 44 -12.83 -7.48 6.82
N ARG A 45 -11.61 -7.19 6.36
CA ARG A 45 -11.28 -5.96 5.62
C ARG A 45 -9.99 -6.13 4.83
N ALA A 46 -9.77 -5.26 3.85
CA ALA A 46 -8.46 -5.12 3.20
C ALA A 46 -7.47 -4.43 4.16
N LEU A 47 -6.21 -4.86 4.13
CA LEU A 47 -5.14 -4.19 4.85
C LEU A 47 -4.81 -2.86 4.17
N GLU A 48 -4.50 -1.83 4.96
CA GLU A 48 -4.15 -0.50 4.46
C GLU A 48 -2.81 -0.48 3.72
N ARG A 49 -1.89 -1.37 4.12
CA ARG A 49 -0.57 -1.56 3.51
C ARG A 49 -0.38 -3.05 3.24
N PRO A 50 -0.94 -3.57 2.15
CA PRO A 50 -0.69 -4.95 1.79
C PRO A 50 0.80 -5.16 1.53
N ASP A 51 1.39 -6.16 2.17
CA ASP A 51 2.75 -6.60 1.82
C ASP A 51 2.76 -7.09 0.37
N ASP A 52 3.91 -6.94 -0.30
CA ASP A 52 4.05 -7.32 -1.70
C ASP A 52 3.72 -8.83 -1.85
N ILE A 53 2.61 -9.14 -2.53
CA ILE A 53 2.17 -10.52 -2.86
C ILE A 53 3.19 -11.17 -3.81
N ARG A 54 4.01 -10.35 -4.49
CA ARG A 54 4.95 -10.80 -5.50
C ARG A 54 6.26 -11.22 -4.85
N GLY A 55 6.46 -12.53 -4.75
CA GLY A 55 7.67 -13.17 -4.24
C GLY A 55 7.33 -14.39 -3.38
N ILE A 56 8.24 -15.36 -3.31
CA ILE A 56 8.10 -16.50 -2.40
C ILE A 56 8.71 -16.10 -1.05
N GLU A 57 8.01 -16.36 0.04
CA GLU A 57 8.49 -16.08 1.39
C GLU A 57 9.83 -16.78 1.65
N GLY A 58 10.80 -16.03 2.20
CA GLY A 58 12.16 -16.54 2.48
C GLY A 58 13.10 -16.61 1.28
N LEU A 59 12.62 -16.41 0.05
CA LEU A 59 13.44 -16.36 -1.16
C LEU A 59 13.73 -14.91 -1.57
N SER A 60 14.89 -14.41 -1.16
CA SER A 60 15.45 -13.17 -1.71
C SER A 60 16.64 -13.52 -2.61
N ALA A 61 16.52 -13.25 -3.91
CA ALA A 61 17.68 -13.19 -4.77
C ALA A 61 18.42 -11.84 -4.55
N PRO A 62 19.70 -11.72 -4.91
CA PRO A 62 20.34 -10.41 -5.05
C PRO A 62 19.84 -9.67 -6.30
N LEU A 63 19.76 -8.34 -6.26
CA LEU A 63 19.49 -7.52 -7.45
C LEU A 63 20.76 -7.51 -8.32
N THR A 64 20.71 -8.17 -9.47
CA THR A 64 21.88 -8.33 -10.36
C THR A 64 21.77 -7.44 -11.60
N GLY A 65 22.90 -6.89 -12.04
CA GLY A 65 22.98 -6.11 -13.29
C GLY A 65 22.21 -4.79 -13.31
N ARG A 66 21.94 -4.20 -12.14
CA ARG A 66 21.16 -2.96 -11.98
C ARG A 66 21.87 -1.91 -11.12
N SER A 67 23.19 -1.98 -11.03
CA SER A 67 23.97 -1.11 -10.14
C SER A 67 23.80 0.37 -10.52
N ASP A 68 23.84 0.68 -11.81
CA ASP A 68 23.71 2.06 -12.27
C ASP A 68 22.31 2.63 -12.02
N GLU A 69 21.24 1.86 -12.28
CA GLU A 69 19.88 2.30 -11.99
C GLU A 69 19.60 2.39 -10.49
N PHE A 70 20.21 1.50 -9.70
CA PHE A 70 20.11 1.54 -8.24
C PHE A 70 20.71 2.82 -7.69
N GLU A 71 21.96 3.14 -8.07
CA GLU A 71 22.61 4.37 -7.62
C GLU A 71 21.87 5.60 -8.14
N ALA A 72 21.37 5.61 -9.38
CA ALA A 72 20.62 6.76 -9.90
C ALA A 72 19.33 7.06 -9.10
N VAL A 73 18.60 6.03 -8.67
CA VAL A 73 17.39 6.22 -7.84
C VAL A 73 17.78 6.63 -6.41
N LYS A 74 18.83 6.00 -5.85
CA LYS A 74 19.34 6.29 -4.50
C LYS A 74 19.87 7.72 -4.39
N ASP A 75 20.68 8.17 -5.35
CA ASP A 75 21.16 9.55 -5.48
C ASP A 75 19.99 10.55 -5.50
N GLY A 76 18.88 10.18 -6.17
CA GLY A 76 17.66 10.97 -6.18
C GLY A 76 17.08 11.19 -4.77
N VAL A 77 17.07 10.14 -3.94
CA VAL A 77 16.60 10.20 -2.54
C VAL A 77 17.56 11.03 -1.68
N GLU A 78 18.86 10.74 -1.75
CA GLU A 78 19.88 11.42 -0.95
C GLU A 78 20.02 12.91 -1.31
N CYS A 79 19.84 13.26 -2.60
CA CYS A 79 19.86 14.65 -3.05
C CYS A 79 18.70 15.46 -2.47
N VAL A 80 17.52 14.87 -2.32
CA VAL A 80 16.37 15.55 -1.69
C VAL A 80 16.67 15.84 -0.22
N ALA A 81 17.25 14.86 0.50
CA ALA A 81 17.61 15.01 1.90
C ALA A 81 18.67 16.12 2.13
N THR A 82 19.64 16.23 1.22
CA THR A 82 20.74 17.21 1.35
C THR A 82 20.39 18.60 0.83
N THR A 83 19.59 18.70 -0.23
CA THR A 83 19.33 19.99 -0.92
C THR A 83 17.96 20.59 -0.62
N GLY A 84 17.02 19.81 -0.09
CA GLY A 84 15.62 20.20 0.09
C GLY A 84 14.85 20.42 -1.23
N ARG A 85 15.46 20.15 -2.40
CA ARG A 85 14.81 20.28 -3.70
C ARG A 85 14.20 18.95 -4.12
N GLY A 86 12.89 18.97 -4.41
CA GLY A 86 12.18 17.80 -4.92
C GLY A 86 12.79 17.25 -6.21
N ARG A 87 12.78 15.93 -6.35
CA ARG A 87 13.27 15.19 -7.52
C ARG A 87 12.16 14.28 -8.04
N ILE A 88 12.12 14.07 -9.35
CA ILE A 88 11.24 13.09 -10.00
C ILE A 88 12.13 12.07 -10.70
N VAL A 89 11.87 10.79 -10.43
CA VAL A 89 12.55 9.67 -11.09
C VAL A 89 11.49 8.80 -11.76
N SER A 90 11.69 8.48 -13.05
CA SER A 90 10.80 7.61 -13.82
C SER A 90 11.51 6.29 -14.09
N VAL A 91 10.95 5.18 -13.61
CA VAL A 91 11.47 3.83 -13.82
C VAL A 91 10.64 3.13 -14.90
N MET A 92 11.20 2.98 -16.09
CA MET A 92 10.52 2.42 -17.27
C MET A 92 11.15 1.09 -17.67
N ALA A 93 10.32 0.06 -17.82
CA ALA A 93 10.72 -1.28 -18.29
C ALA A 93 9.45 -2.12 -18.57
N GLU A 94 9.60 -3.23 -19.27
CA GLU A 94 8.54 -4.23 -19.42
C GLU A 94 8.11 -4.84 -18.07
N ALA A 95 6.91 -5.41 -18.03
CA ALA A 95 6.42 -6.13 -16.86
C ALA A 95 7.37 -7.30 -16.51
N GLY A 96 7.66 -7.49 -15.23
CA GLY A 96 8.54 -8.57 -14.77
C GLY A 96 10.04 -8.24 -14.73
N LEU A 97 10.51 -7.14 -15.35
CA LEU A 97 11.94 -6.77 -15.36
C LEU A 97 12.48 -6.15 -14.05
N GLY A 98 11.80 -6.38 -12.92
CA GLY A 98 12.30 -6.01 -11.59
C GLY A 98 12.13 -4.55 -11.16
N LYS A 99 11.27 -3.74 -11.80
CA LYS A 99 11.03 -2.32 -11.42
C LYS A 99 10.66 -2.14 -9.94
N SER A 100 9.66 -2.88 -9.46
CA SER A 100 9.23 -2.82 -8.06
C SER A 100 10.33 -3.28 -7.11
N ARG A 101 11.15 -4.24 -7.56
CA ARG A 101 12.28 -4.74 -6.79
C ARG A 101 13.38 -3.70 -6.67
N LEU A 102 13.76 -3.02 -7.76
CA LEU A 102 14.70 -1.90 -7.74
C LEU A 102 14.31 -0.86 -6.68
N VAL A 103 13.05 -0.42 -6.70
CA VAL A 103 12.52 0.57 -5.76
C VAL A 103 12.55 0.05 -4.31
N ARG A 104 12.23 -1.24 -4.11
CA ARG A 104 12.28 -1.89 -2.79
C ARG A 104 13.70 -1.97 -2.23
N GLU A 105 14.68 -2.35 -3.05
CA GLU A 105 16.09 -2.41 -2.64
C GLU A 105 16.60 -1.01 -2.26
N VAL A 106 16.27 0.02 -3.05
CA VAL A 106 16.66 1.40 -2.72
C VAL A 106 16.03 1.83 -1.40
N ARG A 107 14.73 1.59 -1.20
CA ARG A 107 14.04 1.86 0.07
C ARG A 107 14.71 1.16 1.25
N ALA A 108 15.12 -0.10 1.08
CA ALA A 108 15.83 -0.84 2.12
C ALA A 108 17.22 -0.26 2.41
N SER A 109 17.92 0.23 1.38
CA SER A 109 19.27 0.80 1.52
C SER A 109 19.31 2.14 2.24
N VAL A 110 18.21 2.90 2.21
CA VAL A 110 18.07 4.20 2.89
C VAL A 110 17.29 4.11 4.20
N ALA A 111 17.00 2.89 4.67
CA ALA A 111 16.34 2.68 5.95
C ALA A 111 17.29 3.00 7.12
N GLY A 112 16.74 3.56 8.20
CA GLY A 112 17.51 4.02 9.36
C GLY A 112 16.76 5.09 10.14
N PRO A 113 17.38 5.65 11.20
CA PRO A 113 16.77 6.72 12.02
C PRO A 113 16.38 7.97 11.22
N ASP A 114 17.17 8.29 10.19
CA ASP A 114 16.98 9.47 9.32
C ASP A 114 16.31 9.11 7.98
N ALA A 115 15.66 7.95 7.91
CA ALA A 115 15.00 7.51 6.68
C ALA A 115 13.85 8.45 6.30
N PRO A 116 13.68 8.78 5.02
CA PRO A 116 12.55 9.57 4.56
C PRO A 116 11.24 8.80 4.78
N GLU A 117 10.15 9.53 5.04
CA GLU A 117 8.82 8.95 5.01
C GLU A 117 8.52 8.41 3.62
N TRP A 118 8.03 7.16 3.56
CA TRP A 118 7.78 6.45 2.31
C TRP A 118 6.29 6.23 2.10
N HIS A 119 5.73 6.84 1.06
CA HIS A 119 4.32 6.77 0.70
C HIS A 119 4.13 6.18 -0.70
N GLU A 120 3.18 5.25 -0.85
CA GLU A 120 2.92 4.59 -2.11
C GLU A 120 1.48 4.81 -2.57
N GLY A 121 1.34 5.17 -3.85
CA GLY A 121 0.08 5.17 -4.58
C GLY A 121 0.15 4.16 -5.70
N ARG A 122 -0.92 3.36 -5.88
CA ARG A 122 -1.01 2.37 -6.96
C ARG A 122 -2.14 2.74 -7.92
N SER A 123 -1.87 2.62 -9.22
CA SER A 123 -2.89 2.66 -10.27
C SER A 123 -3.48 1.27 -10.41
N LEU A 124 -4.68 1.09 -9.88
CA LEU A 124 -5.39 -0.17 -9.94
C LEU A 124 -6.30 -0.19 -11.18
N SER A 125 -6.33 -1.31 -11.89
CA SER A 125 -7.07 -1.44 -13.16
C SER A 125 -8.58 -1.25 -13.00
N TYR A 126 -9.11 -1.47 -11.80
CA TYR A 126 -10.53 -1.30 -11.45
C TYR A 126 -10.86 0.09 -10.89
N GLU A 127 -9.89 1.01 -10.82
CA GLU A 127 -10.09 2.39 -10.34
C GLU A 127 -10.00 3.42 -11.45
N THR A 128 -10.19 3.00 -12.69
CA THR A 128 -10.16 3.89 -13.86
C THR A 128 -11.20 5.00 -13.79
N ALA A 129 -12.30 4.78 -13.07
CA ALA A 129 -13.36 5.76 -12.84
C ALA A 129 -13.11 6.70 -11.65
N VAL A 130 -12.03 6.51 -10.89
CA VAL A 130 -11.70 7.33 -9.70
C VAL A 130 -10.59 8.32 -10.08
N PRO A 131 -10.89 9.61 -10.29
CA PRO A 131 -9.89 10.60 -10.67
C PRO A 131 -8.75 10.66 -9.66
N PHE A 132 -7.51 10.70 -10.16
CA PHE A 132 -6.30 10.87 -9.34
C PHE A 132 -6.14 9.85 -8.19
N ALA A 133 -6.75 8.66 -8.27
CA ALA A 133 -6.74 7.66 -7.18
C ALA A 133 -5.34 7.38 -6.60
N PRO A 134 -4.26 7.20 -7.40
CA PRO A 134 -2.92 6.97 -6.87
C PRO A 134 -2.38 8.17 -6.07
N VAL A 135 -2.61 9.39 -6.58
CA VAL A 135 -2.16 10.63 -5.93
C VAL A 135 -2.94 10.87 -4.64
N ARG A 136 -4.26 10.63 -4.67
CA ARG A 136 -5.11 10.74 -3.48
C ARG A 136 -4.62 9.83 -2.36
N ARG A 137 -4.27 8.58 -2.66
CA ARG A 137 -3.70 7.66 -1.65
C ARG A 137 -2.40 8.16 -1.05
N ILE A 138 -1.52 8.72 -1.86
CA ILE A 138 -0.26 9.30 -1.36
C ILE A 138 -0.58 10.45 -0.41
N LEU A 139 -1.48 11.35 -0.77
CA LEU A 139 -1.88 12.48 0.06
C LEU A 139 -2.61 12.03 1.34
N GLN A 140 -3.48 11.03 1.27
CA GLN A 140 -4.13 10.44 2.44
C GLN A 140 -3.09 9.82 3.39
N SER A 141 -2.11 9.10 2.85
CA SER A 141 -1.03 8.54 3.66
C SER A 141 -0.13 9.60 4.27
N LEU A 142 0.14 10.71 3.57
CA LEU A 142 0.88 11.88 4.09
C LEU A 142 0.10 12.62 5.18
N ALA A 143 -1.23 12.65 5.07
CA ALA A 143 -2.12 13.21 6.08
C ALA A 143 -2.31 12.27 7.29
N GLY A 144 -1.78 11.05 7.26
CA GLY A 144 -1.92 10.08 8.34
C GLY A 144 -3.34 9.52 8.47
N LEU A 145 -4.10 9.47 7.37
CA LEU A 145 -5.43 8.88 7.33
C LEU A 145 -5.35 7.35 7.38
N LYS A 146 -6.19 6.76 8.22
CA LYS A 146 -6.38 5.32 8.41
C LYS A 146 -7.85 4.96 8.22
N GLY A 147 -8.12 3.72 7.85
CA GLY A 147 -9.45 3.22 7.49
C GLY A 147 -10.38 2.93 8.66
N ASP A 148 -9.88 2.98 9.90
CA ASP A 148 -10.64 2.72 11.14
C ASP A 148 -11.07 4.00 11.88
N GLN A 149 -10.74 5.17 11.36
CA GLN A 149 -11.02 6.45 12.00
C GLN A 149 -12.47 6.89 11.81
N SER A 150 -13.01 7.59 12.80
CA SER A 150 -14.29 8.28 12.63
C SER A 150 -14.16 9.41 11.59
N PRO A 151 -15.25 9.80 10.91
CA PRO A 151 -15.23 10.91 9.95
C PRO A 151 -14.68 12.22 10.54
N ALA A 152 -14.96 12.49 11.82
CA ALA A 152 -14.46 13.67 12.51
C ALA A 152 -12.93 13.63 12.74
N GLU A 153 -12.38 12.46 13.08
CA GLU A 153 -10.93 12.28 13.25
C GLU A 153 -10.20 12.38 11.91
N ALA A 154 -10.75 11.75 10.86
CA ALA A 154 -10.22 11.86 9.51
C ALA A 154 -10.21 13.31 9.02
N TRP A 155 -11.32 14.04 9.22
CA TRP A 155 -11.40 15.46 8.86
C TRP A 155 -10.36 16.31 9.58
N ARG A 156 -10.17 16.09 10.88
CA ARG A 156 -9.14 16.79 11.67
C ARG A 156 -7.73 16.55 11.12
N HIS A 157 -7.37 15.31 10.78
CA HIS A 157 -6.07 14.99 10.17
C HIS A 157 -5.88 15.71 8.83
N VAL A 158 -6.93 15.79 8.01
CA VAL A 158 -6.90 16.52 6.74
C VAL A 158 -6.71 18.03 6.96
N GLU A 159 -7.42 18.63 7.91
CA GLU A 159 -7.27 20.05 8.25
C GLU A 159 -5.86 20.36 8.76
N GLU A 160 -5.34 19.56 9.69
CA GLU A 160 -3.98 19.69 10.22
C GLU A 160 -2.91 19.55 9.12
N PHE A 161 -3.09 18.59 8.21
CA PHE A 161 -2.22 18.41 7.05
C PHE A 161 -2.26 19.63 6.11
N CYS A 162 -3.46 20.10 5.75
CA CYS A 162 -3.62 21.25 4.87
C CYS A 162 -3.05 22.52 5.50
N ALA A 163 -3.27 22.74 6.80
CA ALA A 163 -2.75 23.89 7.52
C ALA A 163 -1.21 23.93 7.52
N ARG A 164 -0.58 22.75 7.59
CA ARG A 164 0.88 22.60 7.54
C ARG A 164 1.45 22.82 6.14
N VAL A 165 0.83 22.26 5.11
CA VAL A 165 1.42 22.21 3.75
C VAL A 165 0.99 23.38 2.87
N VAL A 166 -0.24 23.88 3.03
CA VAL A 166 -0.82 24.97 2.24
C VAL A 166 -1.51 26.01 3.14
N PRO A 167 -0.75 26.69 4.01
CA PRO A 167 -1.31 27.67 4.94
C PRO A 167 -2.11 28.74 4.19
N GLY A 168 -3.30 29.05 4.70
CA GLY A 168 -4.24 30.00 4.09
C GLY A 168 -5.16 29.43 3.00
N ARG A 169 -5.03 28.15 2.64
CA ARG A 169 -5.90 27.49 1.63
C ARG A 169 -6.61 26.24 2.15
N VAL A 170 -6.73 26.09 3.47
CA VAL A 170 -7.34 24.91 4.10
C VAL A 170 -8.77 24.69 3.64
N ALA A 171 -9.61 25.73 3.67
CA ALA A 171 -11.01 25.66 3.25
C ALA A 171 -11.17 25.25 1.77
N ASP A 172 -10.23 25.67 0.92
CA ASP A 172 -10.24 25.35 -0.51
C ASP A 172 -9.69 23.95 -0.82
N THR A 173 -8.89 23.36 0.07
CA THR A 173 -8.10 22.15 -0.22
C THR A 173 -8.60 20.92 0.54
N ALA A 174 -8.95 21.08 1.81
CA ALA A 174 -9.39 19.98 2.68
C ALA A 174 -10.56 19.16 2.11
N PRO A 175 -11.60 19.75 1.48
CA PRO A 175 -12.71 18.98 0.90
C PRO A 175 -12.28 18.00 -0.20
N PHE A 176 -11.15 18.21 -0.87
CA PHE A 176 -10.65 17.31 -1.92
C PHE A 176 -9.86 16.12 -1.37
N LEU A 177 -9.46 16.17 -0.10
CA LEU A 177 -8.67 15.12 0.57
C LEU A 177 -9.51 14.27 1.53
N ALA A 178 -10.61 14.80 2.04
CA ALA A 178 -11.50 14.09 2.95
C ALA A 178 -12.42 13.13 2.21
N TRP A 179 -12.28 11.83 2.49
CA TRP A 179 -13.14 10.75 1.99
C TRP A 179 -13.13 9.60 2.98
#